data_AF-A0A6L6BV44-F1
#
_entry.id   AF-A0A6L6BV44-F1
#
_cell.length_a   1.000
_cell.length_b   1.000
_cell.length_c   1.000
_cell.angle_alpha   90.00
_cell.angle_beta   90.00
_cell.angle_gamma   90.00
#
_symmetry.space_group_name_H-M   'P 1'
#
loop_
_entity.id
_entity.type
_entity.pdbx_description
1 polymer ?
#
loop_
_entity_poly.entity_id
_entity_poly.type
_entity_poly.pdbx_seq_one_letter_code
_entity_poly.pdbx_strand_id
1 'polypeptide(L)'
;MSSADKDQDQTQGQSEDPTPIAADSDDLNAISPRISGLNALAVTPRRKEERRLAAAMREVIELLVSTSAGSEELAEAAAELEALGERLRAFPEGRTYLGFSESANAGHEIARLHPGDPEWNEELADELVAHGDMAEGDLPAGDPEWYAFFDHSPFIGLANPLSPPVELEYAGDRVLGRVTFGSAYEGPPGCVHGGYIAAVFDEVLGSAQSLSGTQGMTAHLGIDYR
;
A
#
# COMPACT_ATOMS: atom_id res chain seq x y z
N MET A 1 47.26 -46.47 32.86
CA MET A 1 46.19 -47.32 33.43
C MET A 1 44.97 -46.42 33.64
N SER A 2 43.85 -46.78 33.00
CA SER A 2 42.43 -46.40 33.28
C SER A 2 42.09 -44.90 33.32
N SER A 3 41.34 -44.30 32.36
CA SER A 3 39.94 -44.50 31.93
C SER A 3 38.88 -43.93 32.91
N ALA A 4 37.87 -43.29 32.29
CA ALA A 4 36.61 -42.70 32.77
C ALA A 4 36.67 -41.18 33.05
N ASP A 5 36.25 -40.28 32.15
CA ASP A 5 34.92 -40.07 31.53
C ASP A 5 33.92 -39.38 32.48
N LYS A 6 33.53 -38.15 32.11
CA LYS A 6 32.22 -37.52 32.35
C LYS A 6 32.16 -36.13 31.72
N ASP A 7 31.65 -36.14 30.50
CA ASP A 7 30.61 -35.29 29.92
C ASP A 7 30.63 -33.77 30.14
N GLN A 8 30.72 -33.13 28.97
CA GLN A 8 30.54 -31.71 28.71
C GLN A 8 29.05 -31.36 28.76
N ASP A 9 28.73 -30.33 29.53
CA ASP A 9 27.44 -29.63 29.49
C ASP A 9 27.38 -28.77 28.22
N GLN A 10 26.82 -29.35 27.15
CA GLN A 10 26.41 -28.62 25.94
C GLN A 10 24.92 -28.32 26.04
N THR A 11 24.58 -27.14 26.53
CA THR A 11 23.23 -26.58 26.37
C THR A 11 23.10 -26.08 24.93
N GLN A 12 22.69 -26.97 24.03
CA GLN A 12 22.19 -26.61 22.70
C GLN A 12 20.87 -25.87 22.87
N GLY A 13 20.89 -24.55 22.73
CA GLY A 13 19.69 -23.76 22.47
C GLY A 13 19.21 -24.09 21.05
N GLN A 14 18.23 -24.96 20.93
CA GLN A 14 17.51 -25.20 19.69
C GLN A 14 16.77 -23.91 19.32
N SER A 15 17.20 -23.26 18.24
CA SER A 15 16.36 -22.29 17.54
C SER A 15 15.22 -23.06 16.91
N GLU A 16 14.05 -23.03 17.54
CA GLU A 16 12.82 -23.49 16.92
C GLU A 16 12.52 -22.54 15.75
N ASP A 17 12.86 -22.98 14.53
CA ASP A 17 12.31 -22.37 13.33
C ASP A 17 10.78 -22.41 13.44
N PRO A 18 10.09 -21.28 13.25
CA PRO A 18 8.63 -21.27 13.27
C PRO A 18 8.13 -22.24 12.19
N THR A 19 7.36 -23.22 12.63
CA THR A 19 6.71 -24.20 11.75
C THR A 19 5.90 -23.45 10.70
N PRO A 20 6.05 -23.75 9.39
CA PRO A 20 5.23 -23.12 8.37
C PRO A 20 3.76 -23.40 8.68
N ILE A 21 2.95 -22.35 8.79
CA ILE A 21 1.50 -22.50 8.82
C ILE A 21 1.13 -23.13 7.48
N ALA A 22 0.76 -24.41 7.50
CA ALA A 22 0.28 -25.09 6.31
C ALA A 22 -1.00 -24.39 5.86
N ALA A 23 -0.92 -23.67 4.74
CA ALA A 23 -2.11 -23.20 4.05
C ALA A 23 -2.88 -24.44 3.57
N ASP A 24 -4.15 -24.55 3.97
CA ASP A 24 -5.04 -25.59 3.44
C ASP A 24 -5.04 -25.51 1.91
N SER A 25 -4.71 -26.63 1.28
CA SER A 25 -4.27 -26.72 -0.12
C SER A 25 -5.38 -26.61 -1.16
N ASP A 26 -6.62 -26.35 -0.77
CA ASP A 26 -7.76 -26.53 -1.66
C ASP A 26 -8.23 -25.26 -2.38
N ASP A 27 -7.61 -24.10 -2.16
CA ASP A 27 -8.00 -22.86 -2.84
C ASP A 27 -6.84 -21.91 -3.21
N LEU A 28 -5.70 -22.45 -3.67
CA LEU A 28 -4.54 -21.67 -4.11
C LEU A 28 -4.80 -20.77 -5.35
N ASN A 29 -5.99 -20.87 -5.95
CA ASN A 29 -6.44 -20.03 -7.07
C ASN A 29 -7.47 -18.97 -6.65
N ALA A 30 -7.95 -18.98 -5.40
CA ALA A 30 -8.89 -17.98 -4.93
C ALA A 30 -8.14 -16.71 -4.54
N ILE A 31 -8.23 -15.68 -5.40
CA ILE A 31 -7.85 -14.31 -5.02
C ILE A 31 -8.60 -13.97 -3.73
N SER A 32 -7.89 -13.50 -2.70
CA SER A 32 -8.48 -13.12 -1.40
C SER A 32 -9.78 -12.34 -1.61
N PRO A 33 -10.89 -12.71 -0.95
CA PRO A 33 -12.19 -12.02 -1.08
C PRO A 33 -12.07 -10.50 -0.93
N ARG A 34 -11.14 -10.04 -0.10
CA ARG A 34 -10.80 -8.63 0.10
C ARG A 34 -10.26 -7.96 -1.18
N ILE A 35 -9.31 -8.60 -1.87
CA ILE A 35 -8.72 -8.10 -3.13
C ILE A 35 -9.79 -8.08 -4.23
N SER A 36 -10.57 -9.15 -4.31
CA SER A 36 -11.70 -9.25 -5.25
C SER A 36 -12.71 -8.13 -5.03
N GLY A 37 -13.04 -7.83 -3.77
CA GLY A 37 -13.92 -6.72 -3.41
C GLY A 37 -13.34 -5.34 -3.72
N LEU A 38 -12.04 -5.11 -3.48
CA LEU A 38 -11.36 -3.85 -3.87
C LEU A 38 -11.40 -3.63 -5.39
N ASN A 39 -11.13 -4.67 -6.17
CA ASN A 39 -11.18 -4.61 -7.63
C ASN A 39 -12.60 -4.39 -8.16
N ALA A 40 -13.62 -4.85 -7.43
CA ALA A 40 -15.02 -4.68 -7.79
C ALA A 40 -15.60 -3.30 -7.41
N LEU A 41 -14.87 -2.46 -6.66
CA LEU A 41 -15.34 -1.14 -6.27
C LEU A 41 -15.59 -0.26 -7.49
N ALA A 42 -16.78 0.32 -7.57
CA ALA A 42 -17.11 1.28 -8.60
C ALA A 42 -16.18 2.51 -8.52
N VAL A 43 -15.61 2.89 -9.65
CA VAL A 43 -14.87 4.16 -9.76
C VAL A 43 -15.89 5.29 -9.87
N THR A 44 -16.01 6.07 -8.80
CA THR A 44 -16.93 7.20 -8.73
C THR A 44 -16.50 8.34 -9.67
N PRO A 45 -17.39 9.28 -10.02
CA PRO A 45 -17.03 10.48 -10.77
C PRO A 45 -15.92 11.30 -10.09
N ARG A 46 -15.93 11.38 -8.76
CA ARG A 46 -14.90 12.06 -7.96
C ARG A 46 -13.54 11.40 -8.13
N ARG A 47 -13.44 10.08 -7.88
CA ARG A 47 -12.20 9.31 -8.04
C ARG A 47 -11.64 9.38 -9.45
N LYS A 48 -12.52 9.41 -10.46
CA LYS A 48 -12.09 9.60 -11.86
C LYS A 48 -11.36 10.93 -12.05
N GLU A 49 -11.89 12.03 -11.53
CA GLU A 49 -11.23 13.33 -11.62
C GLU A 49 -9.99 13.43 -10.74
N GLU A 50 -9.96 12.79 -9.57
CA GLU A 50 -8.75 12.72 -8.73
C GLU A 50 -7.61 11.99 -9.43
N ARG A 51 -7.88 10.81 -10.00
CA ARG A 51 -6.90 10.05 -10.79
C ARG A 51 -6.41 10.84 -11.99
N ARG A 52 -7.30 11.57 -12.67
CA ARG A 52 -6.95 12.44 -13.79
C ARG A 52 -6.06 13.60 -13.35
N LEU A 53 -6.38 14.27 -12.25
CA LEU A 53 -5.57 15.35 -11.68
C LEU A 53 -4.19 14.83 -11.27
N ALA A 54 -4.12 13.71 -10.57
CA ALA A 54 -2.87 13.09 -10.17
C ALA A 54 -2.01 12.66 -11.38
N ALA A 55 -2.63 12.18 -12.46
CA ALA A 55 -1.93 11.86 -13.71
C ALA A 55 -1.33 13.12 -14.36
N ALA A 56 -2.07 14.22 -14.43
CA ALA A 56 -1.56 15.49 -14.93
C ALA A 56 -0.41 16.03 -14.06
N MET A 57 -0.53 15.91 -12.73
CA MET A 57 0.54 16.30 -11.81
C MET A 57 1.79 15.42 -11.97
N ARG A 58 1.64 14.10 -12.19
CA ARG A 58 2.78 13.21 -12.51
C ARG A 58 3.51 13.65 -13.76
N GLU A 59 2.77 14.01 -14.81
CA GLU A 59 3.37 14.53 -16.04
C GLU A 59 4.15 15.83 -15.80
N VAL A 60 3.59 16.75 -14.99
CA VAL A 60 4.30 17.99 -14.59
C VAL A 60 5.57 17.65 -13.80
N ILE A 61 5.52 16.73 -12.85
CA ILE A 61 6.68 16.30 -12.04
C ILE A 61 7.77 15.70 -12.95
N GLU A 62 7.39 14.81 -13.87
CA GLU A 62 8.30 14.18 -14.84
C GLU A 62 8.99 15.21 -15.75
N LEU A 63 8.24 16.20 -16.24
CA LEU A 63 8.80 17.26 -17.07
C LEU A 63 9.70 18.22 -16.26
N LEU A 64 9.31 18.55 -15.03
CA LEU A 64 10.02 19.55 -14.21
C LEU A 64 11.46 19.13 -13.86
N VAL A 65 11.71 17.84 -13.67
CA VAL A 65 13.05 17.35 -13.27
C VAL A 65 14.07 17.39 -14.40
N SER A 66 13.63 17.58 -15.65
CA SER A 66 14.47 17.50 -16.85
C SER A 66 14.28 18.67 -17.83
N THR A 67 13.36 19.59 -17.55
CA THR A 67 13.02 20.69 -18.46
C THR A 67 14.17 21.68 -18.67
N SER A 68 14.26 22.21 -19.90
CA SER A 68 15.15 23.31 -20.27
C SER A 68 14.41 24.65 -20.41
N ALA A 69 13.20 24.76 -19.86
CA ALA A 69 12.36 25.96 -19.94
C ALA A 69 13.06 27.21 -19.36
N GLY A 70 12.73 28.37 -19.92
CA GLY A 70 13.23 29.65 -19.44
C GLY A 70 12.57 30.09 -18.13
N SER A 71 13.12 31.14 -17.50
CA SER A 71 12.61 31.65 -16.23
C SER A 71 11.20 32.24 -16.34
N GLU A 72 10.82 32.77 -17.50
CA GLU A 72 9.49 33.35 -17.73
C GLU A 72 8.44 32.25 -17.78
N GLU A 73 8.66 31.20 -18.59
CA GLU A 73 7.76 30.06 -18.68
C GLU A 73 7.62 29.32 -17.33
N LEU A 74 8.72 29.18 -16.58
CA LEU A 74 8.69 28.58 -15.23
C LEU A 74 7.90 29.43 -14.24
N ALA A 75 8.00 30.76 -14.31
CA ALA A 75 7.25 31.66 -13.44
C ALA A 75 5.74 31.61 -13.73
N GLU A 76 5.34 31.54 -14.99
CA GLU A 76 3.94 31.38 -15.39
C GLU A 76 3.37 30.03 -14.90
N ALA A 77 4.09 28.92 -15.14
CA ALA A 77 3.67 27.60 -14.67
C ALA A 77 3.57 27.52 -13.13
N ALA A 78 4.49 28.18 -12.41
CA ALA A 78 4.44 28.27 -10.96
C ALA A 78 3.17 29.00 -10.48
N ALA A 79 2.84 30.15 -11.09
CA ALA A 79 1.64 30.91 -10.74
C ALA A 79 0.35 30.09 -10.97
N GLU A 80 0.30 29.26 -12.03
CA GLU A 80 -0.82 28.36 -12.27
C GLU A 80 -0.97 27.27 -11.19
N LEU A 81 0.14 26.65 -10.79
CA LEU A 81 0.14 25.64 -9.72
C LEU A 81 -0.20 26.25 -8.35
N GLU A 82 0.26 27.47 -8.06
CA GLU A 82 -0.08 28.20 -6.84
C GLU A 82 -1.59 28.50 -6.77
N ALA A 83 -2.17 28.99 -7.88
CA ALA A 83 -3.61 29.23 -7.98
C ALA A 83 -4.44 27.94 -7.87
N LEU A 84 -3.94 26.82 -8.40
CA LEU A 84 -4.54 25.50 -8.16
C LEU A 84 -4.49 25.13 -6.67
N GLY A 85 -3.34 25.31 -6.02
CA GLY A 85 -3.17 25.04 -4.59
C GLY A 85 -4.10 25.87 -3.72
N GLU A 86 -4.31 27.15 -4.05
CA GLU A 86 -5.27 28.02 -3.36
C GLU A 86 -6.70 27.51 -3.48
N ARG A 87 -7.12 27.07 -4.67
CA ARG A 87 -8.45 26.49 -4.88
C ARG A 87 -8.65 25.20 -4.07
N LEU A 88 -7.64 24.33 -4.02
CA LEU A 88 -7.72 23.07 -3.26
C LEU A 88 -7.76 23.31 -1.75
N ARG A 89 -6.98 24.28 -1.23
CA ARG A 89 -6.98 24.67 0.19
C ARG A 89 -8.32 25.23 0.69
N ALA A 90 -9.21 25.63 -0.21
CA ALA A 90 -10.55 26.09 0.17
C ALA A 90 -11.48 24.95 0.63
N PHE A 91 -11.11 23.69 0.37
CA PHE A 91 -11.86 22.52 0.80
C PHE A 91 -11.35 21.98 2.15
N PRO A 92 -12.20 21.35 2.98
CA PRO A 92 -11.78 20.74 4.23
C PRO A 92 -10.69 19.67 4.02
N GLU A 93 -9.64 19.69 4.85
CA GLU A 93 -8.58 18.68 4.87
C GLU A 93 -8.86 17.60 5.94
N GLY A 94 -8.49 16.35 5.64
CA GLY A 94 -8.66 15.20 6.53
C GLY A 94 -7.62 14.11 6.24
N ARG A 95 -7.54 13.07 7.08
CA ARG A 95 -6.62 11.93 6.82
C ARG A 95 -7.18 11.08 5.67
N THR A 96 -6.47 11.05 4.56
CA THR A 96 -6.92 10.35 3.33
C THR A 96 -6.36 8.93 3.20
N TYR A 97 -5.34 8.57 3.99
CA TYR A 97 -4.70 7.26 3.95
C TYR A 97 -4.67 6.65 5.35
N LEU A 98 -5.36 5.52 5.50
CA LEU A 98 -5.23 4.58 6.61
C LEU A 98 -4.48 3.38 6.01
N GLY A 99 -3.15 3.38 6.05
CA GLY A 99 -2.34 2.43 5.29
C GLY A 99 -2.62 0.95 5.58
N PHE A 100 -2.29 0.06 4.64
CA PHE A 100 -2.47 -1.39 4.79
C PHE A 100 -1.74 -1.92 6.03
N SER A 101 -0.52 -1.45 6.26
CA SER A 101 0.31 -1.84 7.41
C SER A 101 0.08 -0.89 8.59
N GLU A 102 0.03 0.43 8.38
CA GLU A 102 -0.08 1.43 9.47
C GLU A 102 -1.32 1.25 10.37
N SER A 103 -2.39 0.68 9.83
CA SER A 103 -3.61 0.37 10.59
C SER A 103 -3.44 -0.79 11.58
N ALA A 104 -2.48 -1.69 11.36
CA ALA A 104 -2.21 -2.85 12.23
C ALA A 104 -1.58 -2.47 13.58
N ASN A 105 -0.84 -1.35 13.65
CA ASN A 105 -0.24 -0.85 14.90
C ASN A 105 -1.05 0.27 15.57
N ALA A 106 -1.93 0.96 14.82
CA ALA A 106 -2.75 2.03 15.36
C ALA A 106 -3.91 1.53 16.24
N GLY A 107 -4.11 0.21 16.34
CA GLY A 107 -5.23 -0.39 17.07
C GLY A 107 -6.59 -0.07 16.44
N HIS A 108 -6.61 0.42 15.20
CA HIS A 108 -7.85 0.84 14.58
C HIS A 108 -8.54 -0.38 13.96
N GLU A 109 -9.49 -0.92 14.70
CA GLU A 109 -10.40 -2.02 14.32
C GLU A 109 -11.04 -1.81 12.91
N ILE A 110 -11.10 -0.57 12.40
CA ILE A 110 -11.49 -0.20 11.02
C ILE A 110 -10.65 -0.93 9.94
N ALA A 111 -9.39 -1.28 10.23
CA ALA A 111 -8.52 -2.04 9.32
C ALA A 111 -9.11 -3.42 8.94
N ARG A 112 -9.94 -3.98 9.82
CA ARG A 112 -10.59 -5.29 9.65
C ARG A 112 -11.83 -5.25 8.76
N LEU A 113 -12.30 -4.09 8.30
CA LEU A 113 -13.42 -4.02 7.34
C LEU A 113 -12.99 -4.65 6.00
N HIS A 114 -13.86 -5.48 5.41
CA HIS A 114 -13.66 -6.19 4.15
C HIS A 114 -14.47 -5.51 3.03
N PRO A 115 -13.82 -4.81 2.08
CA PRO A 115 -14.47 -4.35 0.86
C PRO A 115 -15.12 -5.56 0.17
N GLY A 116 -16.43 -5.50 -0.10
CA GLY A 116 -17.16 -6.54 -0.81
C GLY A 116 -17.78 -7.66 0.04
N ASP A 117 -17.67 -7.61 1.37
CA ASP A 117 -18.34 -8.55 2.29
C ASP A 117 -19.24 -7.80 3.30
N PRO A 118 -20.51 -7.54 2.96
CA PRO A 118 -21.42 -6.77 3.79
C PRO A 118 -21.72 -7.43 5.14
N GLU A 119 -21.83 -8.76 5.18
CA GLU A 119 -22.16 -9.51 6.40
C GLU A 119 -21.01 -9.45 7.40
N TRP A 120 -19.76 -9.61 6.94
CA TRP A 120 -18.57 -9.44 7.77
C TRP A 120 -18.44 -8.00 8.31
N ASN A 121 -18.76 -7.02 7.47
CA ASN A 121 -18.68 -5.61 7.87
C ASN A 121 -19.76 -5.23 8.88
N GLU A 122 -20.97 -5.78 8.78
CA GLU A 122 -22.05 -5.55 9.75
C GLU A 122 -21.70 -6.12 11.12
N GLU A 123 -21.08 -7.31 11.20
CA GLU A 123 -20.65 -7.90 12.47
C GLU A 123 -19.56 -7.07 13.15
N LEU A 124 -18.52 -6.67 12.41
CA LEU A 124 -17.43 -5.84 12.93
C LEU A 124 -17.89 -4.41 13.27
N ALA A 125 -18.86 -3.89 12.52
CA ALA A 125 -19.43 -2.58 12.75
C ALA A 125 -20.12 -2.46 14.11
N ASP A 126 -20.90 -3.47 14.47
CA ASP A 126 -21.59 -3.53 15.75
C ASP A 126 -20.56 -3.56 16.90
N GLU A 127 -19.44 -4.26 16.74
CA GLU A 127 -18.32 -4.25 17.68
C GLU A 127 -17.67 -2.86 17.79
N LEU A 128 -17.37 -2.22 16.65
CA LEU A 128 -16.75 -0.89 16.58
C LEU A 128 -17.61 0.21 17.25
N VAL A 129 -18.92 0.18 17.02
CA VAL A 129 -19.88 1.10 17.66
C VAL A 129 -19.98 0.80 19.15
N ALA A 130 -20.00 -0.48 19.56
CA ALA A 130 -20.05 -0.87 20.96
C ALA A 130 -18.78 -0.45 21.74
N HIS A 131 -17.61 -0.44 21.09
CA HIS A 131 -16.36 0.02 21.67
C HIS A 131 -16.19 1.56 21.66
N GLY A 132 -17.08 2.28 20.97
CA GLY A 132 -17.00 3.74 20.84
C GLY A 132 -15.88 4.21 19.89
N ASP A 133 -15.31 3.28 19.12
CA ASP A 133 -14.27 3.54 18.12
C ASP A 133 -14.88 4.08 16.82
N MET A 134 -16.21 4.02 16.66
CA MET A 134 -17.00 4.66 15.61
C MET A 134 -18.37 5.16 16.11
N ALA A 135 -18.95 6.16 15.44
CA ALA A 135 -20.30 6.62 15.72
C ALA A 135 -21.35 5.78 14.98
N GLU A 136 -22.54 5.66 15.58
CA GLU A 136 -23.69 4.99 14.97
C GLU A 136 -24.12 5.74 13.69
N GLY A 137 -24.02 5.07 12.53
CA GLY A 137 -24.31 5.67 11.22
C GLY A 137 -23.08 6.07 10.39
N ASP A 138 -21.86 5.93 10.92
CA ASP A 138 -20.61 6.14 10.16
C ASP A 138 -20.24 4.96 9.25
N LEU A 139 -21.02 3.87 9.26
CA LEU A 139 -20.79 2.71 8.40
C LEU A 139 -21.17 3.00 6.97
N PRO A 140 -20.21 3.02 6.04
CA PRO A 140 -20.53 2.83 4.65
C PRO A 140 -20.39 1.33 4.38
N ALA A 141 -21.42 0.55 4.70
CA ALA A 141 -21.55 -0.78 4.13
C ALA A 141 -21.63 -0.61 2.59
N GLY A 142 -20.47 -0.68 1.92
CA GLY A 142 -20.34 -0.54 0.48
C GLY A 142 -20.18 0.86 -0.11
N ASP A 143 -19.78 1.90 0.64
CA ASP A 143 -19.36 3.16 -0.01
C ASP A 143 -18.00 2.96 -0.70
N PRO A 144 -17.93 3.02 -2.04
CA PRO A 144 -16.69 2.85 -2.77
C PRO A 144 -15.65 3.94 -2.50
N GLU A 145 -16.02 5.10 -1.95
CA GLU A 145 -15.08 6.15 -1.53
C GLU A 145 -14.33 5.75 -0.26
N TRP A 146 -15.01 5.09 0.68
CA TRP A 146 -14.40 4.66 1.94
C TRP A 146 -13.33 3.60 1.72
N TYR A 147 -13.62 2.60 0.88
CA TYR A 147 -12.67 1.51 0.64
C TYR A 147 -11.56 1.85 -0.38
N ALA A 148 -11.53 3.06 -0.92
CA ALA A 148 -10.60 3.48 -1.97
C ALA A 148 -9.23 3.94 -1.46
N PHE A 149 -8.84 3.67 -0.21
CA PHE A 149 -7.55 4.13 0.36
C PHE A 149 -6.32 3.78 -0.50
N PHE A 150 -6.38 2.67 -1.25
CA PHE A 150 -5.32 2.29 -2.19
C PHE A 150 -5.07 3.32 -3.30
N ASP A 151 -6.07 4.10 -3.71
CA ASP A 151 -5.90 5.17 -4.72
C ASP A 151 -4.91 6.24 -4.24
N HIS A 152 -4.69 6.36 -2.93
CA HIS A 152 -3.76 7.32 -2.33
C HIS A 152 -2.42 6.69 -1.92
N SER A 153 -2.22 5.38 -2.13
CA SER A 153 -0.94 4.71 -1.82
C SER A 153 0.22 5.42 -2.53
N PRO A 154 1.39 5.56 -1.85
CA PRO A 154 2.58 6.15 -2.44
C PRO A 154 3.23 5.31 -3.55
N PHE A 155 2.85 4.04 -3.73
CA PHE A 155 3.46 3.17 -4.76
C PHE A 155 2.47 2.58 -5.76
N ILE A 156 1.22 2.30 -5.37
CA ILE A 156 0.18 1.76 -6.28
C ILE A 156 -0.92 2.78 -6.59
N GLY A 157 -0.96 3.91 -5.87
CA GLY A 157 -2.10 4.82 -5.88
C GLY A 157 -2.22 5.65 -7.15
N LEU A 158 -3.33 5.49 -7.86
CA LEU A 158 -3.60 6.26 -9.08
C LEU A 158 -3.94 7.73 -8.81
N ALA A 159 -4.48 8.05 -7.63
CA ALA A 159 -4.79 9.42 -7.18
C ALA A 159 -3.64 10.07 -6.39
N ASN A 160 -2.50 9.39 -6.21
CA ASN A 160 -1.31 9.97 -5.61
C ASN A 160 -0.32 10.44 -6.70
N PRO A 161 -0.04 11.74 -6.83
CA PRO A 161 0.87 12.23 -7.86
C PRO A 161 2.35 11.90 -7.62
N LEU A 162 2.72 11.41 -6.43
CA LEU A 162 4.09 10.93 -6.15
C LEU A 162 4.26 9.46 -6.53
N SER A 163 3.16 8.73 -6.70
CA SER A 163 3.17 7.30 -7.01
C SER A 163 3.66 7.04 -8.44
N PRO A 164 4.56 6.06 -8.66
CA PRO A 164 4.95 5.56 -9.98
C PRO A 164 3.94 4.56 -10.58
N PRO A 165 2.65 4.70 -10.26
CA PRO A 165 1.66 3.62 -10.04
C PRO A 165 2.08 2.22 -10.47
N VAL A 166 2.61 1.43 -9.54
CA VAL A 166 2.92 0.02 -9.75
C VAL A 166 1.63 -0.77 -10.00
N GLU A 167 1.58 -1.49 -11.10
CA GLU A 167 0.52 -2.45 -11.40
C GLU A 167 0.84 -3.77 -10.69
N LEU A 168 -0.07 -4.22 -9.83
CA LEU A 168 0.04 -5.50 -9.13
C LEU A 168 -0.90 -6.52 -9.77
N GLU A 169 -0.35 -7.69 -10.10
CA GLU A 169 -1.09 -8.85 -10.62
C GLU A 169 -0.92 -10.03 -9.66
N TYR A 170 -2.04 -10.59 -9.21
CA TYR A 170 -2.07 -11.81 -8.40
C TYR A 170 -2.17 -13.02 -9.32
N ALA A 171 -1.11 -13.83 -9.35
CA ALA A 171 -0.96 -14.98 -10.24
C ALA A 171 -0.82 -16.27 -9.41
N GLY A 172 -1.94 -16.78 -8.90
CA GLY A 172 -1.97 -17.95 -8.01
C GLY A 172 -1.26 -17.66 -6.69
N ASP A 173 -0.15 -18.35 -6.44
CA ASP A 173 0.68 -18.22 -5.24
C ASP A 173 1.71 -17.07 -5.31
N ARG A 174 1.59 -16.18 -6.30
CA ARG A 174 2.56 -15.11 -6.57
C ARG A 174 1.89 -13.76 -6.76
N VAL A 175 2.64 -12.71 -6.45
CA VAL A 175 2.32 -11.33 -6.84
C VAL A 175 3.41 -10.82 -7.78
N LEU A 176 2.98 -10.27 -8.91
CA LEU A 176 3.85 -9.64 -9.90
C LEU A 176 3.63 -8.12 -9.84
N GLY A 177 4.70 -7.36 -9.64
CA GLY A 177 4.69 -5.90 -9.77
C GLY A 177 5.26 -5.46 -11.10
N ARG A 178 4.54 -4.60 -11.84
CA ARG A 178 4.99 -3.99 -13.09
C ARG A 178 4.95 -2.48 -12.97
N VAL A 179 6.07 -1.84 -13.31
CA VAL A 179 6.19 -0.38 -13.27
C VAL A 179 7.21 0.09 -14.29
N THR A 180 6.96 1.26 -14.89
CA THR A 180 7.94 1.97 -15.72
C THR A 180 8.27 3.27 -15.01
N PHE A 181 9.52 3.44 -14.59
CA PHE A 181 9.99 4.65 -13.93
C PHE A 181 10.44 5.68 -14.95
N GLY A 182 9.93 6.91 -14.82
CA GLY A 182 10.44 8.08 -15.52
C GLY A 182 11.65 8.72 -14.83
N SER A 183 12.11 9.83 -15.38
CA SER A 183 13.24 10.63 -14.88
C SER A 183 13.00 11.21 -13.49
N ALA A 184 11.74 11.39 -13.07
CA ALA A 184 11.40 11.83 -11.72
C ALA A 184 11.86 10.88 -10.60
N TYR A 185 12.17 9.63 -10.95
CA TYR A 185 12.56 8.56 -10.01
C TYR A 185 14.03 8.16 -10.17
N GLU A 186 14.80 8.92 -10.94
CA GLU A 186 16.20 8.65 -11.26
C GLU A 186 17.11 8.86 -10.05
N GLY A 187 18.11 7.97 -9.89
CA GLY A 187 19.16 8.12 -8.90
C GLY A 187 20.50 8.33 -9.60
N PRO A 188 21.24 7.26 -9.94
CA PRO A 188 22.35 7.36 -10.89
C PRO A 188 21.85 7.69 -12.31
N PRO A 189 22.68 8.31 -13.16
CA PRO A 189 22.31 8.64 -14.54
C PRO A 189 21.73 7.44 -15.32
N GLY A 190 20.49 7.57 -15.80
CA GLY A 190 19.73 6.56 -16.53
C GLY A 190 19.28 5.35 -15.71
N CYS A 191 19.41 5.39 -14.38
CA CYS A 191 19.07 4.30 -13.48
C CYS A 191 18.04 4.75 -12.43
N VAL A 192 17.09 3.87 -12.10
CA VAL A 192 16.13 4.13 -11.02
C VAL A 192 16.87 4.25 -9.68
N HIS A 193 16.47 5.22 -8.87
CA HIS A 193 17.01 5.37 -7.52
C HIS A 193 16.69 4.12 -6.68
N GLY A 194 17.71 3.52 -6.06
CA GLY A 194 17.57 2.26 -5.32
C GLY A 194 16.47 2.30 -4.26
N GLY A 195 16.29 3.44 -3.58
CA GLY A 195 15.20 3.63 -2.62
C GLY A 195 13.78 3.42 -3.17
N TYR A 196 13.53 3.78 -4.44
CA TYR A 196 12.22 3.50 -5.08
C TYR A 196 12.06 2.03 -5.42
N ILE A 197 13.13 1.37 -5.89
CA ILE A 197 13.14 -0.08 -6.10
C ILE A 197 12.83 -0.77 -4.77
N ALA A 198 13.47 -0.34 -3.68
CA ALA A 198 13.26 -0.90 -2.36
C ALA A 198 11.82 -0.81 -1.89
N ALA A 199 11.24 0.38 -2.01
CA ALA A 199 9.88 0.62 -1.56
C ALA A 199 8.84 -0.09 -2.43
N VAL A 200 9.08 -0.26 -3.74
CA VAL A 200 8.23 -1.12 -4.56
C VAL A 200 8.29 -2.58 -4.13
N PHE A 201 9.47 -3.09 -3.75
CA PHE A 201 9.55 -4.45 -3.18
C PHE A 201 8.82 -4.57 -1.85
N ASP A 202 8.88 -3.56 -0.99
CA ASP A 202 8.09 -3.51 0.25
C ASP A 202 6.59 -3.64 -0.04
N GLU A 203 6.08 -2.86 -1.00
CA GLU A 203 4.67 -2.88 -1.41
C GLU A 203 4.26 -4.24 -2.02
N VAL A 204 5.11 -4.82 -2.88
CA VAL A 204 4.86 -6.14 -3.48
C VAL A 204 4.87 -7.24 -2.42
N LEU A 205 5.77 -7.17 -1.43
CA LEU A 205 5.84 -8.14 -0.34
C LEU A 205 4.64 -8.01 0.60
N GLY A 206 4.20 -6.78 0.92
CA GLY A 206 2.96 -6.55 1.65
C GLY A 206 1.74 -7.10 0.91
N SER A 207 1.71 -6.94 -0.41
CA SER A 207 0.66 -7.52 -1.26
C SER A 207 0.71 -9.05 -1.28
N ALA A 208 1.89 -9.65 -1.37
CA ALA A 208 2.07 -11.10 -1.30
C ALA A 208 1.66 -11.67 0.06
N GLN A 209 1.92 -10.95 1.15
CA GLN A 209 1.45 -11.33 2.48
C GLN A 209 -0.08 -11.40 2.53
N SER A 210 -0.80 -10.52 1.84
CA SER A 210 -2.26 -10.56 1.84
C SER A 210 -2.84 -11.87 1.30
N LEU A 211 -2.06 -12.68 0.55
CA LEU A 211 -2.43 -14.02 0.12
C LEU A 211 -2.52 -15.03 1.28
N SER A 212 -1.82 -14.82 2.40
CA SER A 212 -1.90 -15.69 3.59
C SER A 212 -3.11 -15.39 4.47
N GLY A 213 -4.02 -14.50 4.04
CA GLY A 213 -5.22 -14.10 4.79
C GLY A 213 -4.95 -13.29 6.05
N THR A 214 -3.68 -12.95 6.32
CA THR A 214 -3.23 -12.27 7.54
C THR A 214 -2.40 -11.05 7.16
N GLN A 215 -2.62 -9.93 7.84
CA GLN A 215 -1.84 -8.70 7.65
C GLN A 215 -0.67 -8.66 8.63
N GLY A 216 0.41 -7.96 8.25
CA GLY A 216 1.54 -7.75 9.13
C GLY A 216 2.38 -6.56 8.70
N MET A 217 3.14 -6.07 9.67
CA MET A 217 4.04 -4.94 9.47
C MET A 217 5.36 -5.43 8.88
N THR A 218 5.94 -4.62 8.00
CA THR A 218 7.35 -4.77 7.63
C THR A 218 8.20 -4.63 8.88
N ALA A 219 8.77 -5.73 9.35
CA ALA A 219 9.71 -5.74 10.47
C ALA A 219 11.14 -5.45 10.02
N HIS A 220 11.52 -5.99 8.86
CA HIS A 220 12.84 -5.82 8.25
C HIS A 220 12.76 -6.06 6.75
N LEU A 221 13.41 -5.21 5.96
CA LEU A 221 13.57 -5.38 4.53
C LEU A 221 15.06 -5.35 4.16
N GLY A 222 15.57 -6.47 3.64
CA GLY A 222 16.94 -6.59 3.15
C GLY A 222 16.96 -6.63 1.63
N ILE A 223 17.79 -5.81 0.99
CA ILE A 223 17.87 -5.70 -0.46
C ILE A 223 19.30 -5.75 -0.93
N ASP A 224 19.57 -6.69 -1.84
CA ASP A 224 20.83 -6.81 -2.56
C ASP A 224 20.65 -6.29 -4.00
N TYR A 225 21.27 -5.15 -4.31
CA TYR A 225 21.32 -4.62 -5.67
C TYR A 225 22.45 -5.32 -6.44
N ARG A 226 22.12 -5.91 -7.60
CA ARG A 226 23.04 -6.73 -8.41
C ARG A 226 23.40 -6.08 -9.73
#